data_AF-A0A7Z2ZFF7-F1
#
_entry.id   AF-A0A7Z2ZFF7-F1
#
_cell.length_a   1.000
_cell.length_b   1.000
_cell.length_c   1.000
_cell.angle_alpha   90.00
_cell.angle_beta   90.00
_cell.angle_gamma   90.00
#
_symmetry.space_group_name_H-M   'P 1'
#
loop_
_entity.id
_entity.type
_entity.pdbx_description
1 polymer ?
#
loop_
_entity_poly.entity_id
_entity_poly.type
_entity_poly.pdbx_seq_one_letter_code
_entity_poly.pdbx_strand_id
1 'polypeptide(L)'
;MAIAAVCISTILALVRQLARSHSGRADENDTYEEDDDREAGTVKWFNTSKGFGFISRDQGEDVFVHFRAIRGDGHRILVEGQRVEFVVARREKGLQAEDVTIID
;
A
#
# COMPACT_ATOMS: atom_id res chain seq x y z
N MET A 1 0.75 -61.76 -25.94
CA MET A 1 0.15 -61.14 -24.73
C MET A 1 0.95 -59.90 -24.31
N ALA A 2 1.01 -58.81 -25.11
CA ALA A 2 1.65 -57.55 -24.71
C ALA A 2 1.37 -56.32 -25.62
N ILE A 3 0.30 -56.31 -26.44
CA ILE A 3 0.09 -55.21 -27.41
C ILE A 3 -1.15 -54.34 -27.09
N ALA A 4 -1.93 -54.68 -26.06
CA ALA A 4 -3.16 -53.94 -25.72
C ALA A 4 -2.98 -52.81 -24.68
N ALA A 5 -1.84 -52.74 -23.96
CA ALA A 5 -1.70 -51.83 -22.82
C ALA A 5 -1.19 -50.42 -23.16
N VAL A 6 -0.51 -50.24 -24.31
CA VAL A 6 0.09 -48.94 -24.67
C VAL A 6 -0.95 -47.95 -25.21
N CYS A 7 -2.02 -48.43 -25.85
CA CYS A 7 -3.07 -47.57 -26.41
C CYS A 7 -3.99 -46.96 -25.34
N ILE A 8 -4.18 -47.62 -24.20
CA ILE A 8 -5.09 -47.14 -23.15
C ILE A 8 -4.44 -45.98 -22.36
N SER A 9 -3.13 -46.07 -22.12
CA SER A 9 -2.37 -45.03 -21.41
C SER A 9 -2.24 -43.72 -22.20
N THR A 10 -2.14 -43.78 -23.53
CA THR A 10 -2.07 -42.56 -24.37
C THR A 10 -3.43 -41.86 -24.47
N ILE A 11 -4.54 -42.61 -24.53
CA ILE A 11 -5.89 -42.05 -24.55
C ILE A 11 -6.20 -41.31 -23.24
N LEU A 12 -5.81 -41.87 -22.08
CA LEU A 12 -5.95 -41.21 -20.78
C LEU A 12 -5.13 -39.92 -20.65
N ALA A 13 -3.93 -39.88 -21.23
CA ALA A 13 -3.08 -38.69 -21.22
C ALA A 13 -3.68 -37.56 -22.09
N LEU A 14 -4.32 -37.88 -23.21
CA LEU A 14 -4.95 -36.91 -24.10
C LEU A 14 -6.19 -36.25 -23.48
N VAL A 15 -6.99 -37.01 -22.73
CA VAL A 15 -8.13 -36.47 -21.95
C VAL A 15 -7.65 -35.53 -20.84
N ARG A 16 -6.50 -35.81 -20.20
CA ARG A 16 -5.89 -34.90 -19.23
C ARG A 16 -5.39 -33.59 -19.87
N GLN A 17 -4.93 -33.63 -21.12
CA GLN A 17 -4.45 -32.45 -21.84
C GLN A 17 -5.60 -31.50 -22.23
N LEU A 18 -6.79 -32.04 -22.52
CA LEU A 18 -8.01 -31.27 -22.79
C LEU A 18 -8.69 -30.72 -21.52
N ALA A 19 -8.45 -31.36 -20.35
CA ALA A 19 -8.85 -30.81 -19.05
C ALA A 19 -7.92 -29.70 -18.54
N ARG A 20 -6.73 -29.53 -19.15
CA ARG A 20 -5.97 -28.27 -19.07
C ARG A 20 -6.39 -27.35 -20.22
N SER A 21 -7.71 -27.20 -20.35
CA SER A 21 -8.28 -26.10 -21.10
C SER A 21 -8.00 -24.83 -20.34
N HIS A 22 -7.26 -23.96 -20.99
CA HIS A 22 -6.91 -22.62 -20.61
C HIS A 22 -8.19 -21.80 -20.32
N SER A 23 -8.58 -21.71 -19.06
CA SER A 23 -9.60 -20.77 -18.60
C SER A 23 -9.23 -20.29 -17.21
N GLY A 24 -8.56 -19.15 -17.19
CA GLY A 24 -8.15 -18.44 -15.98
C GLY A 24 -7.53 -17.10 -16.35
N ARG A 25 -8.27 -16.31 -17.13
CA ARG A 25 -8.03 -14.88 -17.27
C ARG A 25 -9.07 -14.16 -16.38
N ALA A 26 -8.66 -13.91 -15.15
CA ALA A 26 -9.03 -12.77 -14.34
C ALA A 26 -7.65 -12.26 -13.86
N ASP A 27 -7.15 -11.08 -14.19
CA ASP A 27 -7.68 -9.78 -13.75
C ASP A 27 -8.23 -9.86 -12.31
N GLU A 28 -7.48 -10.50 -11.42
CA GLU A 28 -7.53 -10.20 -10.00
C GLU A 28 -6.80 -8.88 -9.80
N ASN A 29 -7.61 -7.81 -9.85
CA ASN A 29 -7.29 -6.51 -9.30
C ASN A 29 -6.90 -6.70 -7.83
N ASP A 30 -5.60 -6.91 -7.58
CA ASP A 30 -4.99 -6.74 -6.26
C ASP A 30 -5.31 -5.32 -5.81
N THR A 31 -6.44 -5.20 -5.12
CA THR A 31 -6.88 -3.96 -4.51
C THR A 31 -5.95 -3.81 -3.33
N TYR A 32 -4.88 -3.04 -3.52
CA TYR A 32 -3.95 -2.70 -2.46
C TYR A 32 -4.74 -1.96 -1.37
N GLU A 33 -5.13 -2.69 -0.33
CA GLU A 33 -5.57 -2.11 0.94
C GLU A 33 -4.32 -1.51 1.62
N GLU A 34 -3.87 -0.34 1.15
CA GLU A 34 -2.77 0.42 1.77
C GLU A 34 -3.21 1.16 3.05
N ASP A 35 -4.25 0.67 3.73
CA ASP A 35 -4.85 1.33 4.90
C ASP A 35 -4.42 0.73 6.25
N ASP A 36 -3.94 -0.52 6.31
CA ASP A 36 -3.68 -1.20 7.61
C ASP A 36 -2.50 -0.58 8.39
N ASP A 37 -1.57 0.10 7.71
CA ASP A 37 -0.39 0.73 8.31
C ASP A 37 -0.50 2.26 8.47
N ARG A 38 -1.65 2.86 8.10
CA ARG A 38 -1.83 4.32 8.22
C ARG A 38 -2.29 4.68 9.63
N GLU A 39 -1.71 5.75 10.15
CA GLU A 39 -2.03 6.32 11.45
C GLU A 39 -2.64 7.71 11.31
N ALA A 40 -3.51 8.06 12.25
CA ALA A 40 -4.09 9.38 12.34
C ALA A 40 -3.37 10.25 13.39
N GLY A 41 -3.45 11.55 13.19
CA GLY A 41 -2.93 12.52 14.13
C GLY A 41 -3.37 13.95 13.81
N THR A 42 -2.85 14.87 14.62
CA THR A 42 -3.15 16.29 14.53
C THR A 42 -1.87 17.07 14.29
N VAL A 43 -1.87 17.96 13.31
CA VAL A 43 -0.71 18.80 13.00
C VAL A 43 -0.41 19.69 14.20
N LYS A 44 0.74 19.48 14.83
CA LYS A 44 1.16 20.23 16.02
C LYS A 44 1.68 21.61 15.64
N TRP A 45 2.45 21.68 14.56
CA TRP A 45 2.88 22.92 13.91
C TRP A 45 3.49 22.61 12.55
N PHE A 46 3.42 23.57 11.64
CA PHE A 46 4.06 23.48 10.33
C PHE A 46 4.63 24.84 9.91
N ASN A 47 5.90 24.85 9.50
CA ASN A 47 6.52 26.06 8.99
C ASN A 47 6.46 26.05 7.46
N THR A 48 5.50 26.78 6.89
CA THR A 48 5.30 26.85 5.42
C THR A 48 6.54 27.35 4.68
N SER A 49 7.27 28.31 5.24
CA SER A 49 8.47 28.86 4.60
C SER A 49 9.62 27.84 4.52
N LYS A 50 9.72 26.94 5.52
CA LYS A 50 10.75 25.89 5.55
C LYS A 50 10.28 24.55 4.99
N GLY A 51 8.97 24.35 4.85
CA GLY A 51 8.37 23.13 4.31
C GLY A 51 8.44 21.91 5.24
N PHE A 52 8.46 22.12 6.57
CA PHE A 52 8.44 21.02 7.53
C PHE A 52 7.69 21.36 8.82
N GLY A 53 7.30 20.32 9.55
CA GLY A 53 6.54 20.42 10.78
C GLY A 53 6.60 19.15 11.61
N PHE A 54 5.71 19.08 12.59
CA PHE A 54 5.45 17.88 13.38
C PHE A 54 3.96 17.62 13.48
N ILE A 55 3.61 16.34 13.50
CA ILE A 55 2.26 15.84 13.75
C ILE A 55 2.28 15.12 15.09
N SER A 56 1.31 15.42 15.95
CA SER A 56 1.08 14.65 17.17
C SER A 56 0.21 13.46 16.81
N ARG A 57 0.78 12.25 16.96
CA ARG A 57 0.04 11.00 16.72
C ARG A 57 -1.05 10.85 17.77
N ASP A 58 -2.17 10.24 17.38
CA ASP A 58 -3.20 9.89 18.36
C ASP A 58 -2.67 8.91 19.42
N GLN A 59 -1.69 8.10 19.04
CA GLN A 59 -0.99 7.16 19.92
C GLN A 59 0.53 7.22 19.67
N GLY A 60 1.30 7.49 20.73
CA GLY A 60 2.75 7.45 20.70
C GLY A 60 3.43 8.83 20.63
N GLU A 61 4.62 8.86 20.03
CA GLU A 61 5.48 10.05 19.97
C GLU A 61 5.16 10.97 18.79
N ASP A 62 5.49 12.26 18.90
CA ASP A 62 5.36 13.19 17.77
C ASP A 62 6.21 12.73 16.58
N VAL A 63 5.67 12.88 15.37
CA VAL A 63 6.30 12.46 14.13
C VAL A 63 6.68 13.67 13.27
N PHE A 64 7.88 13.63 12.70
CA PHE A 64 8.36 14.68 11.79
C PHE A 64 7.68 14.59 10.42
N VAL A 65 7.28 15.72 9.84
CA VAL A 65 6.70 15.77 8.49
C VAL A 65 7.42 16.78 7.61
N HIS A 66 7.66 16.40 6.35
CA HIS A 66 8.22 17.27 5.32
C HIS A 66 7.20 17.46 4.19
N PHE A 67 7.19 18.62 3.53
CA PHE A 67 6.19 18.95 2.51
C PHE A 67 6.10 17.92 1.37
N ARG A 68 7.21 17.23 1.06
CA ARG A 68 7.26 16.17 0.04
C ARG A 68 6.41 14.96 0.38
N ALA A 69 6.18 14.69 1.66
CA ALA A 69 5.35 13.59 2.11
C ALA A 69 3.86 13.89 1.96
N ILE A 70 3.46 15.16 1.86
CA ILE A 70 2.05 15.55 1.73
C ILE A 70 1.55 15.21 0.33
N ARG A 71 0.47 14.43 0.24
CA ARG A 71 -0.22 14.08 -1.00
C ARG A 71 -0.94 15.30 -1.59
N GLY A 72 -1.17 15.25 -2.91
CA GLY A 72 -1.88 16.28 -3.66
C GLY A 72 -0.99 17.20 -4.51
N ASP A 73 -1.67 17.99 -5.34
CA ASP A 73 -1.07 18.91 -6.28
C ASP A 73 -1.04 20.34 -5.71
N GLY A 74 -0.10 21.16 -6.19
CA GLY A 74 0.02 22.56 -5.78
C GLY A 74 0.79 22.75 -4.45
N HIS A 75 0.30 23.67 -3.62
CA HIS A 75 1.02 24.10 -2.41
C HIS A 75 0.78 23.13 -1.25
N ARG A 76 1.75 22.27 -0.99
CA ARG A 76 1.75 21.23 0.04
C ARG A 76 2.03 21.83 1.42
N ILE A 77 0.97 22.33 2.06
CA ILE A 77 1.02 22.92 3.40
C ILE A 77 0.09 22.21 4.36
N LEU A 78 0.43 22.28 5.65
CA LEU A 78 -0.42 21.84 6.74
C LEU A 78 -0.71 23.03 7.66
N VAL A 79 -1.90 23.02 8.26
CA VAL A 79 -2.31 24.03 9.24
C VAL A 79 -2.26 23.42 10.63
N GLU A 80 -1.82 24.18 11.64
CA GLU A 80 -1.87 23.73 13.03
C GLU A 80 -3.31 23.35 13.44
N GLY A 81 -3.46 22.23 14.14
CA GLY A 81 -4.75 21.66 14.52
C GLY A 81 -5.42 20.84 13.41
N GLN A 82 -4.88 20.81 12.19
CA GLN A 82 -5.46 20.05 11.09
C GLN A 82 -5.34 18.55 11.31
N ARG A 83 -6.40 17.81 10.96
CA ARG A 83 -6.44 16.36 11.04
C ARG A 83 -5.81 15.74 9.81
N VAL A 84 -4.93 14.76 10.03
CA VAL A 84 -4.18 14.10 8.96
C VAL A 84 -4.04 12.61 9.21
N GLU A 85 -3.87 11.86 8.13
CA GLU A 85 -3.56 10.44 8.10
C GLU A 85 -2.29 10.18 7.30
N PHE A 86 -1.40 9.33 7.81
CA PHE A 86 -0.04 9.16 7.30
C PHE A 86 0.57 7.82 7.68
N VAL A 87 1.61 7.40 6.98
CA VAL A 87 2.41 6.21 7.35
C VAL A 87 3.59 6.63 8.22
N VAL A 88 3.87 5.89 9.29
CA VAL A 88 5.03 6.16 10.16
C VAL A 88 6.24 5.34 9.73
N ALA A 89 7.32 6.02 9.35
CA ALA A 89 8.59 5.39 8.99
C ALA A 89 9.70 5.76 9.99
N ARG A 90 10.54 4.79 10.37
CA ARG A 90 11.76 5.04 11.15
C ARG A 90 12.89 5.47 10.21
N ARG A 91 13.48 6.64 10.47
CA ARG A 91 14.64 7.18 9.75
C ARG A 91 15.75 7.56 10.73
N GLU A 92 16.90 7.98 10.21
CA GLU A 92 18.09 8.33 11.01
C GLU A 92 17.79 9.38 12.10
N LYS A 93 16.89 10.32 11.80
CA LYS A 93 16.50 11.43 12.69
C LYS A 93 15.28 11.14 13.58
N GLY A 94 14.79 9.90 13.59
CA GLY A 94 13.60 9.51 14.36
C GLY A 94 12.41 9.12 13.49
N LEU A 95 11.20 9.28 14.03
CA LEU A 95 9.97 8.96 13.32
C LEU A 95 9.65 10.04 12.29
N GLN A 96 9.32 9.62 11.07
CA GLN A 96 8.92 10.48 9.96
C GLN A 96 7.57 10.03 9.39
N ALA A 97 6.71 11.00 9.10
CA ALA A 97 5.44 10.79 8.43
C ALA A 97 5.70 10.77 6.93
N GLU A 98 5.25 9.70 6.29
CA GLU A 98 5.24 9.53 4.85
C GLU A 98 3.79 9.52 4.39
N ASP A 99 3.60 9.86 3.12
CA ASP A 99 2.32 9.66 2.47
C ASP A 99 1.15 10.34 3.21
N VAL A 100 1.29 11.62 3.54
CA VAL A 100 0.38 12.37 4.41
C VAL A 100 -0.82 12.87 3.63
N THR A 101 -2.02 12.60 4.12
CA THR A 101 -3.29 13.06 3.55
C THR A 101 -4.08 13.85 4.59
N ILE A 102 -4.73 14.93 4.16
CA ILE A 102 -5.66 15.70 5.00
C ILE A 102 -7.02 14.99 4.96
N ILE A 103 -7.62 14.75 6.13
CA ILE A 103 -8.86 13.96 6.25
C ILE A 103 -10.05 14.75 6.81
N ASP A 104 -9.87 16.04 7.09
CA ASP A 104 -10.90 16.96 7.61
C ASP A 104 -10.81 18.35 6.96
#